data_AF-A0A1J4SY95-F1
#
_entry.id   AF-A0A1J4SY95-F1
#
_cell.length_a   1.000
_cell.length_b   1.000
_cell.length_c   1.000
_cell.angle_alpha   90.00
_cell.angle_beta   90.00
_cell.angle_gamma   90.00
#
_symmetry.space_group_name_H-M   'P 1'
#
loop_
_entity.id
_entity.type
_entity.pdbx_description
1 polymer ?
#
loop_
_entity_poly.entity_id
_entity_poly.type
_entity_poly.pdbx_seq_one_letter_code
_entity_poly.pdbx_strand_id
1 'polypeptide(L)'
;MKLSKLLYLLLALAPLASGPVRAQYLEESAQEGSVFFDGGGRYARAASENPAPEDRAALLAELKKHITIDDHGNPAERAELNSMLAKLMESKTARELSVEFIREDAKIDLSFEEIPSTIIYTIDGKKTFGTSGGHTHTTENPPSVHMNKAYMEARKRGAPETLAHEMLGHALERKKAEKAGVEDMYLYDENEEANAGLIGWTVGAELGNKQDGGWGPIYVSNPADYHRRLKTNLPYYAGTLSTEEMEDPLSAYTKRLAEVEKLLLNIPIRQERYMILMKVSYHLPEPPHNLEDSAFLTVREGITASRNALPGTEHNLNNIKTYLNSLIKDYSGERSAAKKKDLADKSKSDYFKKKQETMDERRRQLTGLMLSNPGTNDDPPKRPGQFSWAQLQKMTDTHKMSATCRWQP
;
A
#
# COMPACT_ATOMS: atom_id res chain seq x y z
N MET A 1 0.29 -33.21 -72.13
CA MET A 1 -0.04 -34.53 -71.53
C MET A 1 -1.28 -34.38 -70.66
N LYS A 2 -2.31 -35.22 -70.83
CA LYS A 2 -2.65 -36.38 -69.95
C LYS A 2 -2.76 -36.01 -68.46
N LEU A 3 -4.00 -35.91 -67.92
CA LEU A 3 -4.70 -36.88 -67.04
C LEU A 3 -4.07 -36.97 -65.61
N SER A 4 -4.81 -37.04 -64.48
CA SER A 4 -6.28 -37.09 -64.21
C SER A 4 -6.60 -36.88 -62.72
N LYS A 5 -7.83 -36.38 -62.40
CA LYS A 5 -8.83 -36.77 -61.33
C LYS A 5 -8.33 -37.16 -59.89
N LEU A 6 -9.03 -36.94 -58.76
CA LEU A 6 -10.41 -36.57 -58.36
C LEU A 6 -10.36 -35.42 -57.28
N LEU A 7 -11.37 -34.58 -56.99
CA LEU A 7 -12.74 -34.79 -56.39
C LEU A 7 -12.70 -35.44 -54.98
N TYR A 8 -13.39 -34.98 -53.92
CA TYR A 8 -14.60 -34.14 -53.72
C TYR A 8 -14.31 -32.87 -52.85
N LEU A 9 -15.05 -31.74 -52.85
CA LEU A 9 -16.48 -31.44 -52.52
C LEU A 9 -16.83 -31.75 -51.04
N LEU A 10 -17.48 -30.95 -50.18
CA LEU A 10 -18.23 -29.65 -50.12
C LEU A 10 -18.13 -29.11 -48.64
N LEU A 11 -18.54 -27.93 -48.11
CA LEU A 11 -19.17 -26.60 -48.40
C LEU A 11 -18.48 -25.62 -47.36
N ALA A 12 -18.31 -24.29 -47.47
CA ALA A 12 -19.11 -23.09 -47.83
C ALA A 12 -19.77 -22.34 -46.62
N LEU A 13 -19.68 -20.99 -46.64
CA LEU A 13 -20.27 -19.99 -45.70
C LEU A 13 -19.67 -19.96 -44.27
N ALA A 14 -19.53 -18.83 -43.56
CA ALA A 14 -19.58 -17.38 -43.87
C ALA A 14 -18.82 -16.60 -42.75
N PRO A 15 -18.38 -15.33 -42.92
CA PRO A 15 -17.60 -14.62 -41.91
C PRO A 15 -18.47 -14.00 -40.80
N LEU A 16 -18.00 -14.05 -39.55
CA LEU A 16 -18.57 -13.30 -38.42
C LEU A 16 -17.47 -12.62 -37.60
N ALA A 17 -17.75 -11.40 -37.16
CA ALA A 17 -16.78 -10.53 -36.47
C ALA A 17 -16.82 -10.74 -34.95
N SER A 18 -15.64 -10.92 -34.35
CA SER A 18 -15.44 -10.90 -32.89
C SER A 18 -15.32 -9.47 -32.35
N GLY A 19 -16.48 -8.78 -32.26
CA GLY A 19 -16.57 -7.48 -31.59
C GLY A 19 -16.37 -7.58 -30.08
N PRO A 20 -15.80 -6.54 -29.41
CA PRO A 20 -15.54 -6.57 -27.98
C PRO A 20 -16.80 -6.30 -27.15
N VAL A 21 -17.53 -7.35 -26.78
CA VAL A 21 -18.63 -7.25 -25.80
C VAL A 21 -18.06 -7.07 -24.39
N ARG A 22 -18.05 -5.84 -23.89
CA ARG A 22 -17.65 -5.49 -22.51
C ARG A 22 -18.52 -4.35 -21.94
N ALA A 23 -18.66 -4.34 -20.62
CA ALA A 23 -19.29 -3.33 -19.77
C ALA A 23 -20.82 -3.12 -19.84
N GLN A 24 -21.47 -3.09 -21.01
CA GLN A 24 -22.85 -2.55 -21.12
C GLN A 24 -24.05 -3.45 -20.75
N TYR A 25 -23.84 -4.67 -20.23
CA TYR A 25 -24.94 -5.64 -19.97
C TYR A 25 -25.17 -5.96 -18.48
N LEU A 26 -24.77 -5.05 -17.56
CA LEU A 26 -24.78 -5.29 -16.10
C LEU A 26 -25.61 -4.30 -15.27
N GLU A 27 -26.43 -3.45 -15.90
CA GLU A 27 -27.17 -2.38 -15.20
C GLU A 27 -28.68 -2.63 -15.05
N GLU A 28 -29.28 -3.62 -15.73
CA GLU A 28 -30.75 -3.78 -15.82
C GLU A 28 -31.41 -4.78 -14.85
N SER A 29 -30.66 -5.45 -13.96
CA SER A 29 -31.23 -6.44 -13.00
C SER A 29 -31.17 -5.98 -11.54
N ALA A 30 -31.95 -4.95 -11.20
CA ALA A 30 -31.93 -4.31 -9.87
C ALA A 30 -33.31 -4.02 -9.26
N GLN A 31 -34.26 -4.96 -9.33
CA GLN A 31 -35.53 -4.90 -8.59
C GLN A 31 -35.90 -6.25 -7.93
N GLU A 32 -36.60 -6.13 -6.80
CA GLU A 32 -37.13 -7.19 -5.93
C GLU A 32 -36.10 -8.08 -5.19
N GLY A 33 -36.53 -8.70 -4.08
CA GLY A 33 -35.70 -9.62 -3.28
C GLY A 33 -35.26 -9.11 -1.89
N SER A 34 -36.20 -8.65 -1.06
CA SER A 34 -35.99 -8.47 0.38
C SER A 34 -36.48 -9.69 1.20
N VAL A 35 -36.13 -9.71 2.49
CA VAL A 35 -36.47 -10.70 3.54
C VAL A 35 -35.54 -11.94 3.63
N PHE A 36 -35.30 -12.34 4.89
CA PHE A 36 -34.45 -13.42 5.42
C PHE A 36 -32.93 -13.21 5.35
N PHE A 37 -32.32 -13.09 6.53
CA PHE A 37 -30.89 -12.91 6.75
C PHE A 37 -30.49 -13.58 8.07
N ASP A 38 -29.63 -14.61 8.02
CA ASP A 38 -29.17 -15.40 9.18
C ASP A 38 -27.64 -15.34 9.37
N GLY A 39 -26.97 -14.48 8.60
CA GLY A 39 -25.53 -14.21 8.71
C GLY A 39 -24.60 -15.18 7.99
N GLY A 40 -25.12 -16.27 7.38
CA GLY A 40 -24.29 -17.26 6.69
C GLY A 40 -24.61 -17.46 5.20
N GLY A 41 -25.89 -17.48 4.81
CA GLY A 41 -26.28 -18.08 3.52
C GLY A 41 -25.89 -17.32 2.24
N ARG A 42 -26.27 -16.04 2.13
CA ARG A 42 -26.50 -15.39 0.81
C ARG A 42 -25.27 -15.27 -0.09
N TYR A 43 -24.09 -15.00 0.47
CA TYR A 43 -22.87 -14.73 -0.29
C TYR A 43 -21.69 -15.68 0.01
N ALA A 44 -21.89 -16.74 0.80
CA ALA A 44 -20.83 -17.72 1.10
C ALA A 44 -20.26 -18.40 -0.16
N ARG A 45 -21.08 -18.58 -1.20
CA ARG A 45 -20.61 -19.08 -2.51
C ARG A 45 -19.70 -18.06 -3.21
N ALA A 46 -20.03 -16.78 -3.16
CA ALA A 46 -19.19 -15.70 -3.71
C ALA A 46 -17.86 -15.58 -2.95
N ALA A 47 -17.89 -15.68 -1.62
CA ALA A 47 -16.70 -15.66 -0.76
C ALA A 47 -15.80 -16.92 -0.89
N SER A 48 -16.25 -17.96 -1.60
CA SER A 48 -15.46 -19.19 -1.77
C SER A 48 -14.17 -19.00 -2.60
N GLU A 49 -13.34 -20.04 -2.63
CA GLU A 49 -12.07 -20.08 -3.38
C GLU A 49 -12.29 -19.81 -4.89
N ASN A 50 -13.25 -20.51 -5.49
CA ASN A 50 -13.53 -20.51 -6.93
C ASN A 50 -15.02 -20.24 -7.20
N PRO A 51 -15.49 -19.01 -6.97
CA PRO A 51 -16.90 -18.65 -7.14
C PRO A 51 -17.27 -18.55 -8.62
N ALA A 52 -18.54 -18.87 -8.93
CA ALA A 52 -19.07 -18.68 -10.26
C ALA A 52 -19.05 -17.16 -10.65
N PRO A 53 -18.94 -16.82 -11.95
CA PRO A 53 -19.02 -15.43 -12.40
C PRO A 53 -20.27 -14.68 -11.90
N GLU A 54 -21.41 -15.38 -11.85
CA GLU A 54 -22.69 -14.88 -11.37
C GLU A 54 -22.71 -14.61 -9.86
N ASP A 55 -22.10 -15.47 -9.02
CA ASP A 55 -21.97 -15.22 -7.58
C ASP A 55 -21.12 -13.96 -7.32
N ARG A 56 -20.06 -13.75 -8.11
CA ARG A 56 -19.24 -12.53 -8.05
C ARG A 56 -19.97 -11.28 -8.52
N ALA A 57 -20.75 -11.39 -9.60
CA ALA A 57 -21.58 -10.29 -10.09
C ALA A 57 -22.67 -9.91 -9.06
N ALA A 58 -23.29 -10.89 -8.41
CA ALA A 58 -24.29 -10.66 -7.36
C ALA A 58 -23.69 -9.99 -6.11
N LEU A 59 -22.48 -10.40 -5.69
CA LEU A 59 -21.77 -9.75 -4.58
C LEU A 59 -21.39 -8.30 -4.92
N LEU A 60 -20.89 -8.05 -6.15
CA LEU A 60 -20.58 -6.70 -6.63
C LEU A 60 -21.82 -5.79 -6.68
N ALA A 61 -22.95 -6.33 -7.16
CA ALA A 61 -24.20 -5.59 -7.27
C ALA A 61 -24.81 -5.24 -5.89
N GLU A 62 -24.57 -6.07 -4.87
CA GLU A 62 -24.94 -5.73 -3.49
C GLU A 62 -23.97 -4.72 -2.88
N LEU A 63 -22.65 -4.94 -3.01
CA LEU A 63 -21.61 -4.05 -2.49
C LEU A 63 -21.78 -2.60 -2.98
N LYS A 64 -22.13 -2.40 -4.26
CA LYS A 64 -22.37 -1.06 -4.82
C LYS A 64 -23.55 -0.31 -4.18
N LYS A 65 -24.46 -0.97 -3.47
CA LYS A 65 -25.53 -0.30 -2.70
C LYS A 65 -25.02 0.42 -1.45
N HIS A 66 -23.78 0.13 -1.05
CA HIS A 66 -23.08 0.73 0.07
C HIS A 66 -22.00 1.75 -0.36
N ILE A 67 -21.91 2.06 -1.66
CA ILE A 67 -20.87 2.93 -2.23
C ILE A 67 -21.51 4.02 -3.08
N THR A 68 -21.48 5.26 -2.60
CA THR A 68 -21.77 6.41 -3.47
C THR A 68 -20.55 6.64 -4.36
N ILE A 69 -20.69 6.55 -5.68
CA ILE A 69 -19.61 6.96 -6.59
C ILE A 69 -19.85 8.41 -7.02
N ASP A 70 -19.01 9.33 -6.55
CA ASP A 70 -18.84 10.63 -7.17
C ASP A 70 -17.81 10.52 -8.31
N ASP A 71 -18.22 10.95 -9.50
CA ASP A 71 -17.41 10.97 -10.71
C ASP A 71 -17.16 12.39 -11.21
N HIS A 72 -17.56 13.40 -10.44
CA HIS A 72 -17.46 14.83 -10.78
C HIS A 72 -18.15 15.18 -12.12
N GLY A 73 -19.12 14.36 -12.56
CA GLY A 73 -19.77 14.48 -13.86
C GLY A 73 -18.93 13.93 -15.04
N ASN A 74 -17.85 13.19 -14.78
CA ASN A 74 -17.01 12.54 -15.78
C ASN A 74 -17.28 11.01 -15.84
N PRO A 75 -18.00 10.50 -16.85
CA PRO A 75 -18.30 9.08 -16.97
C PRO A 75 -17.06 8.15 -17.04
N ALA A 76 -15.89 8.67 -17.42
CA ALA A 76 -14.65 7.89 -17.42
C ALA A 76 -14.13 7.61 -15.99
N GLU A 77 -14.35 8.53 -15.05
CA GLU A 77 -14.04 8.33 -13.62
C GLU A 77 -14.97 7.26 -13.04
N ARG A 78 -16.28 7.35 -13.29
CA ARG A 78 -17.25 6.30 -12.91
C ARG A 78 -16.90 4.94 -13.51
N ALA A 79 -16.50 4.88 -14.78
CA ALA A 79 -16.15 3.63 -15.45
C ALA A 79 -14.89 2.97 -14.85
N GLU A 80 -13.85 3.74 -14.54
CA GLU A 80 -12.61 3.20 -13.94
C GLU A 80 -12.81 2.80 -12.47
N LEU A 81 -13.57 3.57 -11.66
CA LEU A 81 -13.92 3.16 -10.29
C LEU A 81 -14.76 1.86 -10.28
N ASN A 82 -15.74 1.74 -11.19
CA ASN A 82 -16.49 0.49 -11.38
C ASN A 82 -15.60 -0.66 -11.85
N SER A 83 -14.58 -0.40 -12.67
CA SER A 83 -13.56 -1.37 -13.11
C SER A 83 -12.72 -1.87 -11.93
N MET A 84 -12.28 -0.98 -11.03
CA MET A 84 -11.57 -1.38 -9.80
C MET A 84 -12.43 -2.24 -8.87
N LEU A 85 -13.68 -1.82 -8.60
CA LEU A 85 -14.62 -2.60 -7.79
C LEU A 85 -14.91 -3.98 -8.39
N ALA A 86 -15.05 -4.08 -9.71
CA ALA A 86 -15.18 -5.37 -10.39
C ALA A 86 -13.89 -6.22 -10.29
N LYS A 87 -12.71 -5.59 -10.37
CA LYS A 87 -11.42 -6.26 -10.26
C LYS A 87 -11.16 -6.78 -8.84
N LEU A 88 -11.63 -6.10 -7.79
CA LEU A 88 -11.62 -6.62 -6.42
C LEU A 88 -12.27 -8.00 -6.34
N MET A 89 -13.37 -8.24 -7.06
CA MET A 89 -14.07 -9.54 -7.00
C MET A 89 -13.26 -10.72 -7.59
N GLU A 90 -12.12 -10.48 -8.25
CA GLU A 90 -11.21 -11.58 -8.61
C GLU A 90 -10.39 -12.07 -7.40
N SER A 91 -10.08 -11.20 -6.43
CA SER A 91 -9.44 -11.55 -5.16
C SER A 91 -10.44 -12.27 -4.22
N LYS A 92 -9.98 -13.31 -3.53
CA LYS A 92 -10.72 -14.01 -2.48
C LYS A 92 -10.83 -13.14 -1.22
N THR A 93 -9.72 -12.61 -0.73
CA THR A 93 -9.68 -11.71 0.43
C THR A 93 -10.65 -10.54 0.27
N ALA A 94 -10.66 -9.89 -0.90
CA ALA A 94 -11.59 -8.80 -1.16
C ALA A 94 -13.07 -9.23 -1.19
N ARG A 95 -13.39 -10.45 -1.66
CA ARG A 95 -14.77 -10.98 -1.62
C ARG A 95 -15.23 -11.28 -0.19
N GLU A 96 -14.39 -11.96 0.61
CA GLU A 96 -14.68 -12.25 2.02
C GLU A 96 -14.94 -10.94 2.80
N LEU A 97 -14.07 -9.94 2.64
CA LEU A 97 -14.21 -8.63 3.29
C LEU A 97 -15.37 -7.79 2.72
N SER A 98 -15.78 -7.98 1.46
CA SER A 98 -16.98 -7.33 0.91
C SER A 98 -18.27 -7.91 1.51
N VAL A 99 -18.30 -9.21 1.83
CA VAL A 99 -19.41 -9.81 2.59
C VAL A 99 -19.43 -9.26 4.02
N GLU A 100 -18.27 -9.03 4.65
CA GLU A 100 -18.23 -8.30 5.92
C GLU A 100 -18.72 -6.85 5.79
N PHE A 101 -18.31 -6.13 4.74
CA PHE A 101 -18.69 -4.73 4.50
C PHE A 101 -20.21 -4.54 4.44
N ILE A 102 -20.89 -5.41 3.68
CA ILE A 102 -22.35 -5.45 3.59
C ILE A 102 -22.97 -5.85 4.94
N ARG A 103 -22.40 -6.83 5.65
CA ARG A 103 -22.92 -7.33 6.94
C ARG A 103 -22.83 -6.31 8.08
N GLU A 104 -21.80 -5.48 8.11
CA GLU A 104 -21.62 -4.43 9.13
C GLU A 104 -22.38 -3.12 8.79
N ASP A 105 -23.08 -3.08 7.65
CA ASP A 105 -23.65 -1.86 7.05
C ASP A 105 -22.62 -0.71 6.98
N ALA A 106 -21.38 -1.05 6.63
CA ALA A 106 -20.38 -0.07 6.25
C ALA A 106 -20.83 0.62 4.96
N LYS A 107 -20.46 1.90 4.82
CA LYS A 107 -20.77 2.74 3.66
C LYS A 107 -19.58 3.67 3.39
N ILE A 108 -19.34 4.01 2.13
CA ILE A 108 -18.36 5.02 1.71
C ILE A 108 -18.91 5.89 0.60
N ASP A 109 -18.37 7.11 0.51
CA ASP A 109 -18.39 7.90 -0.72
C ASP A 109 -17.02 7.72 -1.41
N LEU A 110 -17.01 7.44 -2.72
CA LEU A 110 -15.83 7.00 -3.48
C LEU A 110 -15.61 7.91 -4.70
N SER A 111 -14.43 8.51 -4.82
CA SER A 111 -14.09 9.39 -5.95
C SER A 111 -12.60 9.33 -6.34
N PHE A 112 -12.22 10.07 -7.39
CA PHE A 112 -10.82 10.32 -7.76
C PHE A 112 -10.36 11.73 -7.37
N GLU A 113 -9.19 11.86 -6.74
CA GLU A 113 -8.62 13.15 -6.34
C GLU A 113 -7.23 13.40 -6.96
N GLU A 114 -6.91 14.66 -7.25
CA GLU A 114 -5.57 15.11 -7.64
C GLU A 114 -4.68 15.32 -6.41
N ILE A 115 -4.10 14.22 -5.89
CA ILE A 115 -3.20 14.29 -4.72
C ILE A 115 -2.01 15.22 -5.02
N PRO A 116 -1.78 16.28 -4.19
CA PRO A 116 -0.71 17.25 -4.43
C PRO A 116 0.68 16.62 -4.58
N SER A 117 1.51 17.24 -5.43
CA SER A 117 2.85 16.75 -5.82
C SER A 117 2.89 15.41 -6.57
N THR A 118 1.75 14.88 -7.04
CA THR A 118 1.74 13.67 -7.89
C THR A 118 2.43 13.93 -9.22
N ILE A 119 3.65 13.42 -9.36
CA ILE A 119 4.41 13.43 -10.62
C ILE A 119 4.21 12.07 -11.31
N ILE A 120 3.64 12.09 -12.51
CA ILE A 120 3.65 10.94 -13.44
C ILE A 120 4.97 10.95 -14.20
N TYR A 121 5.65 9.80 -14.25
CA TYR A 121 6.92 9.63 -14.97
C TYR A 121 7.03 8.22 -15.57
N THR A 122 8.00 8.01 -16.45
CA THR A 122 8.20 6.73 -17.13
C THR A 122 9.41 6.00 -16.55
N ILE A 123 9.23 4.73 -16.16
CA ILE A 123 10.33 3.78 -15.96
C ILE A 123 10.22 2.75 -17.09
N ASP A 124 11.28 2.60 -17.89
CA ASP A 124 11.44 1.57 -18.92
C ASP A 124 10.18 1.31 -19.79
N GLY A 125 9.60 2.40 -20.29
CA GLY A 125 8.43 2.40 -21.17
C GLY A 125 7.07 2.35 -20.47
N LYS A 126 7.01 2.16 -19.14
CA LYS A 126 5.77 2.12 -18.36
C LYS A 126 5.55 3.43 -17.60
N LYS A 127 4.33 4.00 -17.69
CA LYS A 127 3.90 5.12 -16.84
C LYS A 127 3.72 4.66 -15.39
N THR A 128 4.37 5.36 -14.47
CA THR A 128 4.24 5.24 -13.02
C THR A 128 4.04 6.62 -12.37
N PHE A 129 3.81 6.68 -11.07
CA PHE A 129 3.74 7.94 -10.31
C PHE A 129 4.30 7.79 -8.89
N GLY A 130 4.74 8.90 -8.30
CA GLY A 130 5.50 8.94 -7.03
C GLY A 130 4.84 9.76 -5.92
N THR A 131 3.70 9.30 -5.41
CA THR A 131 2.91 9.86 -4.29
C THR A 131 2.08 8.74 -3.65
N SER A 132 1.18 9.05 -2.69
CA SER A 132 0.18 8.08 -2.24
C SER A 132 -0.71 7.63 -3.41
N GLY A 133 -1.20 6.39 -3.35
CA GLY A 133 -2.19 5.87 -4.28
C GLY A 133 -3.63 6.31 -3.94
N GLY A 134 -3.88 6.71 -2.70
CA GLY A 134 -5.19 7.12 -2.18
C GLY A 134 -5.12 7.55 -0.73
N HIS A 135 -6.28 7.80 -0.12
CA HIS A 135 -6.49 7.92 1.33
C HIS A 135 -7.97 7.80 1.70
N THR A 136 -8.26 7.60 2.99
CA THR A 136 -9.61 7.50 3.55
C THR A 136 -9.84 8.55 4.64
N HIS A 137 -10.91 9.32 4.55
CA HIS A 137 -11.35 10.26 5.58
C HIS A 137 -12.23 9.56 6.63
N THR A 138 -11.60 8.75 7.48
CA THR A 138 -12.26 7.91 8.52
C THR A 138 -13.03 8.68 9.61
N THR A 139 -12.96 10.02 9.61
CA THR A 139 -13.73 10.92 10.49
C THR A 139 -15.06 11.37 9.89
N GLU A 140 -15.30 11.15 8.59
CA GLU A 140 -16.54 11.52 7.91
C GLU A 140 -17.60 10.42 8.06
N ASN A 141 -18.86 10.74 7.72
CA ASN A 141 -19.99 9.82 7.86
C ASN A 141 -20.98 9.96 6.67
N PRO A 142 -20.93 9.09 5.66
CA PRO A 142 -19.97 7.97 5.52
C PRO A 142 -18.52 8.47 5.34
N PRO A 143 -17.49 7.63 5.64
CA PRO A 143 -16.11 7.96 5.29
C PRO A 143 -15.91 8.12 3.78
N SER A 144 -15.25 9.21 3.35
CA SER A 144 -14.83 9.37 1.97
C SER A 144 -13.56 8.56 1.67
N VAL A 145 -13.51 7.92 0.50
CA VAL A 145 -12.36 7.21 -0.05
C VAL A 145 -11.94 7.90 -1.34
N HIS A 146 -10.72 8.42 -1.37
CA HIS A 146 -10.18 9.15 -2.52
C HIS A 146 -9.06 8.34 -3.17
N MET A 147 -9.26 7.95 -4.43
CA MET A 147 -8.25 7.30 -5.24
C MET A 147 -7.43 8.35 -5.99
N ASN A 148 -6.10 8.19 -6.09
CA ASN A 148 -5.27 9.11 -6.85
C ASN A 148 -5.64 9.08 -8.34
N LYS A 149 -6.03 10.22 -8.90
CA LYS A 149 -6.44 10.40 -10.30
C LYS A 149 -5.36 9.95 -11.30
N ALA A 150 -4.09 9.96 -10.92
CA ALA A 150 -3.00 9.40 -11.72
C ALA A 150 -3.16 7.90 -12.04
N TYR A 151 -3.97 7.14 -11.28
CA TYR A 151 -4.33 5.77 -11.65
C TYR A 151 -5.09 5.68 -12.98
N MET A 152 -5.76 6.75 -13.44
CA MET A 152 -6.37 6.77 -14.78
C MET A 152 -5.34 6.72 -15.93
N GLU A 153 -4.07 7.02 -15.67
CA GLU A 153 -2.98 7.03 -16.66
C GLU A 153 -1.84 6.04 -16.38
N ALA A 154 -1.59 5.71 -15.11
CA ALA A 154 -0.37 5.07 -14.64
C ALA A 154 -0.67 4.02 -13.57
N ARG A 155 0.22 3.02 -13.38
CA ARG A 155 0.09 1.97 -12.34
C ARG A 155 -1.25 1.23 -12.21
N LYS A 156 -2.15 1.22 -13.23
CA LYS A 156 -3.54 0.67 -13.15
C LYS A 156 -3.72 -0.67 -12.40
N ARG A 157 -2.75 -1.59 -12.51
CA ARG A 157 -2.75 -2.89 -11.80
C ARG A 157 -2.74 -2.77 -10.26
N GLY A 158 -2.14 -1.72 -9.72
CA GLY A 158 -2.09 -1.44 -8.27
C GLY A 158 -3.32 -0.72 -7.72
N ALA A 159 -4.18 -0.16 -8.58
CA ALA A 159 -5.34 0.61 -8.14
C ALA A 159 -6.37 -0.21 -7.33
N PRO A 160 -6.69 -1.48 -7.67
CA PRO A 160 -7.54 -2.33 -6.82
C PRO A 160 -6.90 -2.68 -5.47
N GLU A 161 -5.57 -2.84 -5.42
CA GLU A 161 -4.82 -3.10 -4.19
C GLU A 161 -4.88 -1.89 -3.24
N THR A 162 -4.76 -0.66 -3.76
CA THR A 162 -5.03 0.55 -2.99
C THR A 162 -6.52 0.65 -2.60
N LEU A 163 -7.46 0.41 -3.51
CA LEU A 163 -8.90 0.50 -3.17
C LEU A 163 -9.29 -0.49 -2.06
N ALA A 164 -8.68 -1.67 -2.01
CA ALA A 164 -8.84 -2.61 -0.90
C ALA A 164 -8.25 -2.08 0.42
N HIS A 165 -7.06 -1.48 0.39
CA HIS A 165 -6.46 -0.83 1.56
C HIS A 165 -7.39 0.26 2.12
N GLU A 166 -7.89 1.16 1.27
CA GLU A 166 -8.80 2.24 1.69
C GLU A 166 -10.17 1.73 2.17
N MET A 167 -10.94 1.09 1.28
CA MET A 167 -12.33 0.72 1.55
C MET A 167 -12.45 -0.42 2.57
N LEU A 168 -11.65 -1.47 2.42
CA LEU A 168 -11.76 -2.70 3.22
C LEU A 168 -10.80 -2.71 4.41
N GLY A 169 -9.75 -1.89 4.39
CA GLY A 169 -8.80 -1.71 5.48
C GLY A 169 -9.17 -0.61 6.46
N HIS A 170 -9.46 0.60 5.95
CA HIS A 170 -9.76 1.77 6.78
C HIS A 170 -11.26 1.91 7.05
N ALA A 171 -12.10 2.07 6.02
CA ALA A 171 -13.52 2.36 6.22
C ALA A 171 -14.31 1.21 6.88
N LEU A 172 -14.02 -0.05 6.52
CA LEU A 172 -14.63 -1.23 7.15
C LEU A 172 -14.28 -1.35 8.63
N GLU A 173 -12.99 -1.25 8.98
CA GLU A 173 -12.57 -1.39 10.38
C GLU A 173 -12.99 -0.17 11.22
N ARG A 174 -13.06 1.04 10.64
CA ARG A 174 -13.69 2.21 11.27
C ARG A 174 -15.15 1.94 11.67
N LYS A 175 -15.90 1.16 10.89
CA LYS A 175 -17.28 0.75 11.22
C LYS A 175 -17.32 -0.36 12.29
N LYS A 176 -16.37 -1.29 12.26
CA LYS A 176 -16.23 -2.32 13.32
C LYS A 176 -15.83 -1.72 14.67
N ALA A 177 -14.95 -0.71 14.67
CA ALA A 177 -14.56 0.05 15.85
C ALA A 177 -15.73 0.84 16.46
N GLU A 178 -16.56 1.47 15.62
CA GLU A 178 -17.82 2.14 16.02
C GLU A 178 -18.77 1.15 16.73
N LYS A 179 -18.99 -0.02 16.12
CA LYS A 179 -19.82 -1.10 16.68
C LYS A 179 -19.28 -1.67 18.00
N ALA A 180 -18.00 -1.43 18.29
CA ALA A 180 -17.33 -1.82 19.53
C ALA A 180 -17.14 -0.63 20.53
N GLY A 181 -17.55 0.59 20.19
CA GLY A 181 -17.41 1.79 21.04
C GLY A 181 -15.96 2.24 21.27
N VAL A 182 -15.07 1.98 20.31
CA VAL A 182 -13.62 2.30 20.39
C VAL A 182 -13.12 3.12 19.21
N GLU A 183 -14.01 3.76 18.43
CA GLU A 183 -13.68 4.56 17.25
C GLU A 183 -12.76 5.75 17.55
N ASP A 184 -13.00 6.50 18.63
CA ASP A 184 -12.12 7.60 19.08
C ASP A 184 -10.69 7.13 19.36
N MET A 185 -10.56 5.85 19.74
CA MET A 185 -9.30 5.21 20.09
C MET A 185 -8.64 4.57 18.87
N TYR A 186 -9.42 4.05 17.94
CA TYR A 186 -8.96 3.44 16.69
C TYR A 186 -8.05 4.40 15.90
N LEU A 187 -8.34 5.70 15.93
CA LEU A 187 -7.52 6.77 15.35
C LEU A 187 -6.08 6.86 15.90
N TYR A 188 -5.80 6.23 17.05
CA TYR A 188 -4.47 6.14 17.66
C TYR A 188 -3.82 4.75 17.50
N ASP A 189 -4.49 3.74 16.94
CA ASP A 189 -3.96 2.38 16.87
C ASP A 189 -2.85 2.24 15.80
N GLU A 190 -1.64 1.85 16.19
CA GLU A 190 -0.55 1.62 15.22
C GLU A 190 -0.82 0.48 14.25
N ASN A 191 -1.78 -0.39 14.57
CA ASN A 191 -2.23 -1.50 13.74
C ASN A 191 -3.35 -1.10 12.75
N GLU A 192 -3.76 0.16 12.67
CA GLU A 192 -4.73 0.68 11.68
C GLU A 192 -4.18 0.55 10.25
N GLU A 193 -3.26 1.44 9.86
CA GLU A 193 -2.44 1.38 8.64
C GLU A 193 -1.81 0.00 8.37
N ALA A 194 -1.34 -0.72 9.40
CA ALA A 194 -0.78 -2.06 9.20
C ALA A 194 -1.83 -3.10 8.78
N ASN A 195 -3.07 -3.00 9.28
CA ASN A 195 -4.17 -3.87 8.87
C ASN A 195 -4.64 -3.55 7.44
N ALA A 196 -4.79 -2.26 7.12
CA ALA A 196 -5.12 -1.81 5.79
C ALA A 196 -4.04 -2.23 4.78
N GLY A 197 -2.76 -2.10 5.15
CA GLY A 197 -1.62 -2.63 4.42
C GLY A 197 -1.74 -4.11 4.13
N LEU A 198 -1.92 -4.94 5.17
CA LEU A 198 -2.11 -6.39 5.04
C LEU A 198 -3.23 -6.75 4.06
N ILE A 199 -4.37 -6.06 4.11
CA ILE A 199 -5.49 -6.28 3.19
C ILE A 199 -5.09 -5.92 1.76
N GLY A 200 -4.55 -4.71 1.54
CA GLY A 200 -4.12 -4.25 0.22
C GLY A 200 -3.08 -5.17 -0.43
N TRP A 201 -2.00 -5.52 0.29
CA TRP A 201 -0.94 -6.39 -0.22
C TRP A 201 -1.42 -7.81 -0.51
N THR A 202 -2.35 -8.35 0.30
CA THR A 202 -2.94 -9.68 0.07
C THR A 202 -3.81 -9.67 -1.18
N VAL A 203 -4.70 -8.68 -1.33
CA VAL A 203 -5.51 -8.48 -2.53
C VAL A 203 -4.62 -8.30 -3.77
N GLY A 204 -3.54 -7.51 -3.67
CA GLY A 204 -2.55 -7.35 -4.74
C GLY A 204 -1.89 -8.67 -5.14
N ALA A 205 -1.43 -9.47 -4.17
CA ALA A 205 -0.78 -10.75 -4.42
C ALA A 205 -1.72 -11.80 -5.05
N GLU A 206 -2.98 -11.84 -4.61
CA GLU A 206 -4.04 -12.67 -5.23
C GLU A 206 -4.36 -12.24 -6.67
N LEU A 207 -4.30 -10.93 -6.97
CA LEU A 207 -4.47 -10.38 -8.32
C LEU A 207 -3.22 -10.50 -9.20
N GLY A 208 -2.13 -11.05 -8.68
CA GLY A 208 -0.87 -11.30 -9.41
C GLY A 208 0.18 -10.20 -9.33
N ASN A 209 -0.07 -9.11 -8.57
CA ASN A 209 0.95 -8.09 -8.30
C ASN A 209 2.07 -8.70 -7.46
N LYS A 210 3.33 -8.40 -7.81
CA LYS A 210 4.47 -8.88 -7.03
C LYS A 210 4.66 -8.04 -5.76
N GLN A 211 4.73 -8.72 -4.63
CA GLN A 211 4.98 -8.12 -3.31
C GLN A 211 6.43 -8.32 -2.87
N ASP A 212 7.41 -7.83 -3.64
CA ASP A 212 8.86 -7.92 -3.32
C ASP A 212 9.52 -6.58 -2.95
N GLY A 213 8.76 -5.49 -2.95
CA GLY A 213 9.24 -4.13 -2.61
C GLY A 213 8.33 -3.41 -1.63
N GLY A 214 8.78 -2.25 -1.16
CA GLY A 214 7.99 -1.36 -0.31
C GLY A 214 7.71 -1.90 1.09
N TRP A 215 6.50 -1.65 1.57
CA TRP A 215 6.11 -1.78 2.98
C TRP A 215 5.73 -3.20 3.41
N GLY A 216 5.02 -3.97 2.57
CA GLY A 216 4.54 -5.31 2.88
C GLY A 216 5.63 -6.30 3.31
N PRO A 217 6.75 -6.43 2.56
CA PRO A 217 7.88 -7.28 2.96
C PRO A 217 8.53 -6.87 4.28
N ILE A 218 8.51 -5.57 4.63
CA ILE A 218 9.01 -5.09 5.93
C ILE A 218 8.07 -5.56 7.04
N TYR A 219 6.75 -5.40 6.88
CA TYR A 219 5.79 -5.86 7.89
C TYR A 219 5.82 -7.38 8.08
N VAL A 220 5.82 -8.15 6.99
CA VAL A 220 5.85 -9.63 7.03
C VAL A 220 7.11 -10.13 7.72
N SER A 221 8.28 -9.55 7.42
CA SER A 221 9.56 -9.98 8.03
C SER A 221 9.79 -9.45 9.44
N ASN A 222 9.34 -8.24 9.77
CA ASN A 222 9.52 -7.61 11.08
C ASN A 222 8.51 -6.47 11.34
N PRO A 223 7.34 -6.75 11.93
CA PRO A 223 6.35 -5.73 12.27
C PRO A 223 6.92 -4.59 13.13
N ALA A 224 7.80 -4.87 14.09
CA ALA A 224 8.39 -3.86 14.96
C ALA A 224 9.34 -2.90 14.20
N ASP A 225 10.00 -3.36 13.13
CA ASP A 225 10.75 -2.47 12.23
C ASP A 225 9.80 -1.65 11.33
N TYR A 226 8.71 -2.26 10.86
CA TYR A 226 7.66 -1.55 10.11
C TYR A 226 7.07 -0.39 10.92
N HIS A 227 6.48 -0.63 12.10
CA HIS A 227 5.83 0.42 12.87
C HIS A 227 6.81 1.51 13.30
N ARG A 228 8.05 1.13 13.67
CA ARG A 228 9.13 2.09 13.98
C ARG A 228 9.47 2.99 12.80
N ARG A 229 9.60 2.44 11.59
CA ARG A 229 9.85 3.25 10.37
C ARG A 229 8.67 4.17 10.08
N LEU A 230 7.44 3.63 10.13
CA LEU A 230 6.20 4.35 9.88
C LEU A 230 6.05 5.56 10.82
N LYS A 231 6.28 5.35 12.12
CA LYS A 231 6.35 6.37 13.20
C LYS A 231 7.44 7.45 13.00
N THR A 232 8.31 7.32 12.00
CA THR A 232 9.33 8.32 11.62
C THR A 232 9.14 8.88 10.20
N ASN A 233 8.06 8.50 9.50
CA ASN A 233 7.81 8.87 8.10
C ASN A 233 6.94 10.13 7.95
N LEU A 234 5.82 10.19 8.69
CA LEU A 234 4.86 11.30 8.69
C LEU A 234 4.37 11.65 10.10
N PRO A 235 3.90 12.89 10.36
CA PRO A 235 3.40 13.30 11.67
C PRO A 235 2.25 12.42 12.20
N TYR A 236 1.26 12.09 11.36
CA TYR A 236 0.11 11.26 11.76
C TYR A 236 0.55 9.94 12.41
N TYR A 237 1.37 9.15 11.72
CA TYR A 237 1.91 7.90 12.25
C TYR A 237 2.80 8.08 13.48
N ALA A 238 3.47 9.23 13.64
CA ALA A 238 4.20 9.52 14.87
C ALA A 238 3.28 9.74 16.09
N GLY A 239 1.96 9.94 15.88
CA GLY A 239 0.94 9.99 16.92
C GLY A 239 0.27 8.65 17.25
N THR A 240 0.48 7.58 16.48
CA THR A 240 -0.14 6.27 16.77
C THR A 240 0.63 5.49 17.85
N LEU A 241 -0.02 4.52 18.47
CA LEU A 241 0.37 3.86 19.71
C LEU A 241 0.08 2.35 19.60
N SER A 242 0.94 1.53 20.19
CA SER A 242 0.56 0.14 20.52
C SER A 242 -0.44 0.10 21.67
N THR A 243 -1.13 -1.04 21.87
CA THR A 243 -2.04 -1.31 22.99
C THR A 243 -1.42 -1.02 24.36
N GLU A 244 -0.10 -1.22 24.49
CA GLU A 244 0.70 -0.92 25.68
C GLU A 244 1.12 0.55 25.75
N GLU A 245 1.53 1.16 24.62
CA GLU A 245 1.80 2.61 24.55
C GLU A 245 0.54 3.45 24.84
N MET A 246 -0.65 2.88 24.68
CA MET A 246 -1.94 3.49 25.06
C MET A 246 -2.17 3.58 26.58
N GLU A 247 -1.44 2.83 27.41
CA GLU A 247 -1.51 2.94 28.87
C GLU A 247 -0.68 4.13 29.41
N ASP A 248 0.48 4.42 28.80
CA ASP A 248 1.25 5.65 29.03
C ASP A 248 1.71 6.31 27.72
N PRO A 249 0.78 7.01 27.04
CA PRO A 249 1.08 7.71 25.79
C PRO A 249 2.10 8.84 25.98
N LEU A 250 2.21 9.41 27.18
CA LEU A 250 3.15 10.50 27.45
C LEU A 250 4.60 9.99 27.42
N SER A 251 4.86 8.82 28.02
CA SER A 251 6.16 8.14 27.92
C SER A 251 6.47 7.74 26.47
N ALA A 252 5.50 7.18 25.75
CA ALA A 252 5.64 6.80 24.34
C ALA A 252 6.04 7.98 23.45
N TYR A 253 5.31 9.10 23.50
CA TYR A 253 5.63 10.29 22.71
C TYR A 253 6.97 10.92 23.13
N THR A 254 7.29 10.95 24.43
CA THR A 254 8.55 11.51 24.94
C THR A 254 9.77 10.74 24.44
N LYS A 255 9.70 9.40 24.47
CA LYS A 255 10.73 8.52 23.89
C LYS A 255 10.88 8.75 22.38
N ARG A 256 9.75 8.83 21.66
CA ARG A 256 9.71 9.03 20.21
C ARG A 256 10.26 10.39 19.78
N LEU A 257 10.04 11.44 20.58
CA LEU A 257 10.65 12.75 20.37
C LEU A 257 12.19 12.67 20.44
N ALA A 258 12.74 12.01 21.46
CA ALA A 258 14.20 11.82 21.58
C ALA A 258 14.79 10.98 20.43
N GLU A 259 14.05 9.99 19.92
CA GLU A 259 14.44 9.23 18.72
C GLU A 259 14.44 10.10 17.45
N VAL A 260 13.45 10.98 17.28
CA VAL A 260 13.34 11.93 16.16
C VAL A 260 14.43 13.01 16.22
N GLU A 261 14.75 13.54 17.40
CA GLU A 261 15.87 14.47 17.59
C GLU A 261 17.21 13.82 17.26
N LYS A 262 17.42 12.56 17.67
CA LYS A 262 18.58 11.78 17.28
C LYS A 262 18.63 11.55 15.76
N LEU A 263 17.50 11.37 15.08
CA LEU A 263 17.45 11.24 13.62
C LEU A 263 17.78 12.55 12.91
N LEU A 264 17.26 13.69 13.38
CA LEU A 264 17.61 15.03 12.88
C LEU A 264 19.12 15.31 12.99
N LEU A 265 19.72 15.05 14.15
CA LEU A 265 21.17 15.17 14.36
C LEU A 265 22.02 14.26 13.44
N ASN A 266 21.43 13.21 12.87
CA ASN A 266 22.09 12.33 11.91
C ASN A 266 21.92 12.75 10.43
N ILE A 267 21.08 13.75 10.10
CA ILE A 267 20.89 14.21 8.72
C ILE A 267 22.21 14.76 8.12
N PRO A 268 22.98 15.65 8.79
CA PRO A 268 24.27 16.12 8.28
C PRO A 268 25.29 14.99 8.07
N ILE A 269 25.33 14.01 8.99
CA ILE A 269 26.22 12.86 8.92
C ILE A 269 25.86 11.95 7.73
N ARG A 270 24.56 11.80 7.43
CA ARG A 270 24.09 11.09 6.21
C ARG A 270 24.46 11.85 4.95
N GLN A 271 24.28 13.17 4.92
CA GLN A 271 24.66 14.04 3.80
C GLN A 271 26.16 13.91 3.50
N GLU A 272 27.01 14.02 4.51
CA GLU A 272 28.46 13.84 4.41
C GLU A 272 28.82 12.44 3.91
N ARG A 273 28.24 11.38 4.51
CA ARG A 273 28.47 9.99 4.07
C ARG A 273 28.08 9.78 2.59
N TYR A 274 26.99 10.38 2.11
CA TYR A 274 26.63 10.30 0.70
C TYR A 274 27.59 11.08 -0.20
N MET A 275 28.11 12.24 0.23
CA MET A 275 29.18 12.93 -0.50
C MET A 275 30.47 12.10 -0.57
N ILE A 276 30.88 11.47 0.53
CA ILE A 276 32.05 10.58 0.58
C ILE A 276 31.85 9.36 -0.34
N LEU A 277 30.71 8.66 -0.26
CA LEU A 277 30.45 7.49 -1.10
C LEU A 277 30.33 7.86 -2.59
N MET A 278 29.81 9.05 -2.91
CA MET A 278 29.84 9.57 -4.28
C MET A 278 31.27 9.76 -4.78
N LYS A 279 32.11 10.46 -4.00
CA LYS A 279 33.54 10.66 -4.32
C LYS A 279 34.27 9.32 -4.50
N VAL A 280 34.08 8.35 -3.60
CA VAL A 280 34.66 7.00 -3.71
C VAL A 280 34.22 6.31 -5.00
N SER A 281 32.94 6.42 -5.39
CA SER A 281 32.43 5.81 -6.62
C SER A 281 33.06 6.38 -7.89
N TYR A 282 33.57 7.63 -7.86
CA TYR A 282 34.31 8.24 -8.98
C TYR A 282 35.81 7.97 -8.94
N HIS A 283 36.39 7.73 -7.75
CA HIS A 283 37.81 7.40 -7.60
C HIS A 283 38.12 5.92 -7.86
N LEU A 284 37.19 4.99 -7.58
CA LEU A 284 37.42 3.55 -7.81
C LEU A 284 37.66 3.13 -9.28
N PRO A 285 37.18 3.86 -10.29
CA PRO A 285 37.62 3.68 -11.68
C PRO A 285 39.01 4.22 -12.03
N GLU A 286 39.58 5.10 -11.20
CA GLU A 286 40.90 5.68 -11.44
C GLU A 286 42.05 4.71 -11.06
N PRO A 287 43.28 4.94 -11.57
CA PRO A 287 44.47 4.27 -11.03
C PRO A 287 44.63 4.56 -9.52
N PRO A 288 45.04 3.57 -8.69
CA PRO A 288 45.54 2.25 -9.07
C PRO A 288 44.44 1.17 -9.23
N HIS A 289 43.17 1.51 -9.04
CA HIS A 289 42.07 0.55 -8.93
C HIS A 289 41.54 0.09 -10.29
N ASN A 290 41.42 1.01 -11.26
CA ASN A 290 41.04 0.73 -12.65
C ASN A 290 39.75 -0.12 -12.78
N LEU A 291 38.76 0.09 -11.91
CA LEU A 291 37.48 -0.60 -12.02
C LEU A 291 36.61 -0.01 -13.14
N GLU A 292 35.74 -0.84 -13.71
CA GLU A 292 34.84 -0.46 -14.79
C GLU A 292 33.88 0.66 -14.34
N ASP A 293 34.01 1.88 -14.89
CA ASP A 293 33.19 3.04 -14.50
C ASP A 293 31.69 2.78 -14.66
N SER A 294 31.32 2.10 -15.75
CA SER A 294 29.93 1.78 -16.05
C SER A 294 29.27 0.87 -15.01
N ALA A 295 30.05 0.13 -14.19
CA ALA A 295 29.54 -0.68 -13.09
C ALA A 295 29.08 0.13 -11.86
N PHE A 296 29.39 1.43 -11.79
CA PHE A 296 29.00 2.31 -10.68
C PHE A 296 27.73 3.14 -10.94
N LEU A 297 27.15 3.10 -12.15
CA LEU A 297 26.04 3.98 -12.54
C LEU A 297 24.84 3.85 -11.59
N THR A 298 24.37 2.64 -11.30
CA THR A 298 23.19 2.42 -10.44
C THR A 298 23.44 2.76 -8.97
N VAL A 299 24.67 2.66 -8.46
CA VAL A 299 24.97 3.12 -7.10
C VAL A 299 25.13 4.65 -7.05
N ARG A 300 25.68 5.30 -8.08
CA ARG A 300 25.71 6.77 -8.22
C ARG A 300 24.30 7.37 -8.29
N GLU A 301 23.41 6.78 -9.09
CA GLU A 301 21.99 7.14 -9.15
C GLU A 301 21.34 6.99 -7.76
N GLY A 302 21.55 5.85 -7.09
CA GLY A 302 21.05 5.60 -5.74
C GLY A 302 21.56 6.58 -4.68
N ILE A 303 22.85 6.93 -4.69
CA ILE A 303 23.43 7.94 -3.78
C ILE A 303 22.82 9.31 -4.07
N THR A 304 22.66 9.68 -5.34
CA THR A 304 22.07 10.97 -5.75
C THR A 304 20.62 11.08 -5.28
N ALA A 305 19.80 10.05 -5.51
CA ALA A 305 18.42 10.00 -5.04
C ALA A 305 18.34 10.07 -3.50
N SER A 306 19.17 9.29 -2.80
CA SER A 306 19.23 9.28 -1.33
C SER A 306 19.60 10.65 -0.76
N ARG A 307 20.56 11.34 -1.38
CA ARG A 307 21.00 12.69 -0.99
C ARG A 307 19.91 13.72 -1.24
N ASN A 308 19.26 13.66 -2.41
CA ASN A 308 18.19 14.59 -2.78
C ASN A 308 16.91 14.42 -1.94
N ALA A 309 16.71 13.25 -1.33
CA ALA A 309 15.61 12.99 -0.39
C ALA A 309 15.85 13.50 1.04
N LEU A 310 17.10 13.85 1.43
CA LEU A 310 17.41 14.28 2.80
C LEU A 310 16.70 15.57 3.23
N PRO A 311 16.56 16.64 2.42
CA PRO A 311 15.80 17.83 2.82
C PRO A 311 14.32 17.55 3.10
N GLY A 312 13.68 16.66 2.31
CA GLY A 312 12.31 16.21 2.58
C GLY A 312 12.22 15.36 3.85
N THR A 313 13.22 14.51 4.10
CA THR A 313 13.34 13.72 5.35
C THR A 313 13.47 14.64 6.57
N GLU A 314 14.30 15.68 6.48
CA GLU A 314 14.50 16.68 7.53
C GLU A 314 13.24 17.51 7.77
N HIS A 315 12.53 17.92 6.72
CA HIS A 315 11.24 18.60 6.84
C HIS A 315 10.21 17.72 7.57
N ASN A 316 10.04 16.45 7.15
CA ASN A 316 9.12 15.52 7.80
C ASN A 316 9.47 15.28 9.27
N LEU A 317 10.76 15.10 9.60
CA LEU A 317 11.21 14.91 10.99
C LEU A 317 10.98 16.16 11.86
N ASN A 318 11.11 17.37 11.31
CA ASN A 318 10.76 18.60 12.03
C ASN A 318 9.24 18.77 12.24
N ASN A 319 8.42 18.38 11.25
CA ASN A 319 6.96 18.35 11.41
C ASN A 319 6.54 17.31 12.46
N ILE A 320 7.14 16.12 12.45
CA ILE A 320 6.96 15.08 13.47
C ILE A 320 7.36 15.60 14.86
N LYS A 321 8.54 16.23 14.99
CA LYS A 321 8.98 16.84 16.26
C LYS A 321 7.97 17.88 16.77
N THR A 322 7.45 18.74 15.90
CA THR A 322 6.45 19.76 16.26
C THR A 322 5.15 19.10 16.76
N TYR A 323 4.65 18.09 16.05
CA TYR A 323 3.44 17.37 16.42
C TYR A 323 3.58 16.59 17.73
N LEU A 324 4.71 15.87 17.93
CA LEU A 324 5.02 15.18 19.18
C LEU A 324 5.09 16.14 20.37
N ASN A 325 5.61 17.36 20.20
CA ASN A 325 5.60 18.37 21.27
C ASN A 325 4.18 18.86 21.61
N SER A 326 3.26 18.94 20.62
CA SER A 326 1.84 19.18 20.93
C SER A 326 1.25 18.03 21.73
N LEU A 327 1.40 16.78 21.25
CA LEU A 327 0.88 15.60 21.95
C LEU A 327 1.43 15.46 23.38
N ILE A 328 2.72 15.69 23.60
CA ILE A 328 3.33 15.70 24.93
C ILE A 328 2.66 16.74 25.84
N LYS A 329 2.44 17.97 25.35
CA LYS A 329 1.76 19.05 26.09
C LYS A 329 0.28 18.71 26.37
N ASP A 330 -0.43 18.19 25.37
CA ASP A 330 -1.84 17.84 25.46
C ASP A 330 -2.07 16.68 26.44
N TYR A 331 -1.11 15.74 26.53
CA TYR A 331 -1.08 14.64 27.50
C TYR A 331 -0.29 14.95 28.79
N SER A 332 0.21 16.17 29.01
CA SER A 332 0.82 16.59 30.28
C SER A 332 -0.09 17.46 31.15
N GLY A 333 -1.12 18.09 30.57
CA GLY A 333 -2.03 18.97 31.31
C GLY A 333 -3.00 18.22 32.25
N GLU A 334 -3.48 18.88 33.30
CA GLU A 334 -4.38 18.30 34.32
C GLU A 334 -5.66 17.68 33.71
N ARG A 335 -6.19 18.31 32.65
CA ARG A 335 -7.39 17.84 31.92
C ARG A 335 -7.14 16.54 31.13
N SER A 336 -5.88 16.12 30.95
CA SER A 336 -5.53 14.91 30.19
C SER A 336 -5.81 13.60 30.95
N ALA A 337 -5.96 13.64 32.28
CA ALA A 337 -6.13 12.44 33.11
C ALA A 337 -7.35 11.59 32.68
N ALA A 338 -8.46 12.25 32.33
CA ALA A 338 -9.65 11.58 31.81
C ALA A 338 -9.39 10.94 30.44
N LYS A 339 -8.72 11.65 29.52
CA LYS A 339 -8.37 11.12 28.18
C LYS A 339 -7.40 9.94 28.26
N LYS A 340 -6.40 10.00 29.14
CA LYS A 340 -5.48 8.89 29.42
C LYS A 340 -6.24 7.67 29.95
N LYS A 341 -7.15 7.87 30.90
CA LYS A 341 -7.94 6.77 31.46
C LYS A 341 -8.87 6.15 30.42
N ASP A 342 -9.60 6.95 29.64
CA ASP A 342 -10.47 6.46 28.57
C ASP A 342 -9.69 5.62 27.54
N LEU A 343 -8.51 6.11 27.12
CA LEU A 343 -7.60 5.37 26.23
C LEU A 343 -7.11 4.06 26.87
N ALA A 344 -6.61 4.11 28.11
CA ALA A 344 -6.09 2.94 28.82
C ALA A 344 -7.19 1.93 29.22
N ASP A 345 -8.45 2.35 29.35
CA ASP A 345 -9.59 1.45 29.58
C ASP A 345 -10.06 0.82 28.26
N LYS A 346 -10.19 1.61 27.17
CA LYS A 346 -10.60 1.14 25.85
C LYS A 346 -9.54 0.25 25.17
N SER A 347 -8.24 0.38 25.49
CA SER A 347 -7.17 -0.50 24.95
C SER A 347 -7.42 -1.98 25.25
N LYS A 348 -8.11 -2.25 26.37
CA LYS A 348 -8.46 -3.59 26.87
C LYS A 348 -9.72 -4.16 26.20
N SER A 349 -10.27 -3.48 25.20
CA SER A 349 -11.41 -3.98 24.41
C SER A 349 -11.04 -5.23 23.63
N ASP A 350 -11.94 -6.21 23.70
CA ASP A 350 -11.93 -7.46 22.92
C ASP A 350 -11.77 -7.22 21.40
N TYR A 351 -12.11 -6.01 20.91
CA TYR A 351 -11.91 -5.59 19.52
C TYR A 351 -10.42 -5.63 19.12
N PHE A 352 -9.52 -4.99 19.87
CA PHE A 352 -8.10 -4.91 19.51
C PHE A 352 -7.43 -6.27 19.52
N LYS A 353 -7.81 -7.14 20.46
CA LYS A 353 -7.37 -8.54 20.50
C LYS A 353 -7.80 -9.31 19.25
N LYS A 354 -9.08 -9.25 18.87
CA LYS A 354 -9.61 -9.93 17.67
C LYS A 354 -9.03 -9.35 16.37
N LYS A 355 -8.76 -8.04 16.33
CA LYS A 355 -8.04 -7.38 15.24
C LYS A 355 -6.63 -7.96 15.10
N GLN A 356 -5.85 -8.05 16.18
CA GLN A 356 -4.51 -8.65 16.17
C GLN A 356 -4.54 -10.11 15.71
N GLU A 357 -5.46 -10.94 16.24
CA GLU A 357 -5.64 -12.34 15.83
C GLU A 357 -5.92 -12.46 14.31
N THR A 358 -6.72 -11.54 13.76
CA THR A 358 -7.06 -11.47 12.34
C THR A 358 -5.88 -10.98 11.48
N MET A 359 -5.12 -9.99 11.97
CA MET A 359 -3.91 -9.50 11.29
C MET A 359 -2.81 -10.56 11.24
N ASP A 360 -2.66 -11.37 12.29
CA ASP A 360 -1.72 -12.49 12.29
C ASP A 360 -2.11 -13.57 11.29
N GLU A 361 -3.41 -13.78 11.03
CA GLU A 361 -3.88 -14.66 9.94
C GLU A 361 -3.62 -14.05 8.56
N ARG A 362 -4.02 -12.79 8.33
CA ARG A 362 -3.72 -12.07 7.07
C ARG A 362 -2.21 -12.04 6.77
N ARG A 363 -1.35 -11.89 7.80
CA ARG A 363 0.11 -11.98 7.68
C ARG A 363 0.59 -13.37 7.26
N ARG A 364 0.02 -14.45 7.80
CA ARG A 364 0.32 -15.83 7.35
C ARG A 364 -0.08 -16.05 5.90
N GLN A 365 -1.27 -15.61 5.51
CA GLN A 365 -1.79 -15.71 4.14
C GLN A 365 -0.91 -14.97 3.14
N LEU A 366 -0.59 -13.69 3.41
CA LEU A 366 0.33 -12.88 2.60
C LEU A 366 1.73 -13.53 2.49
N THR A 367 2.26 -14.09 3.57
CA THR A 367 3.53 -14.83 3.55
C THR A 367 3.46 -16.04 2.61
N GLY A 368 2.37 -16.80 2.65
CA GLY A 368 2.14 -17.93 1.75
C GLY A 368 2.04 -17.52 0.28
N LEU A 369 1.33 -16.42 -0.01
CA LEU A 369 1.22 -15.84 -1.35
C LEU A 369 2.58 -15.34 -1.86
N MET A 370 3.34 -14.61 -1.05
CA MET A 370 4.70 -14.13 -1.41
C MET A 370 5.69 -15.25 -1.71
N LEU A 371 5.52 -16.44 -1.10
CA LEU A 371 6.37 -17.62 -1.34
C LEU A 371 5.92 -18.47 -2.54
N SER A 372 4.61 -18.51 -2.82
CA SER A 372 4.04 -19.36 -3.88
C SER A 372 3.86 -18.63 -5.22
N ASN A 373 3.58 -17.33 -5.18
CA ASN A 373 3.45 -16.47 -6.36
C ASN A 373 4.58 -15.44 -6.40
N PRO A 374 5.67 -15.68 -7.16
CA PRO A 374 6.72 -14.68 -7.35
C PRO A 374 6.27 -13.47 -8.18
N GLY A 375 5.03 -13.46 -8.70
CA GLY A 375 4.39 -12.34 -9.40
C GLY A 375 5.08 -11.92 -10.70
N THR A 376 4.46 -10.98 -11.41
CA THR A 376 5.19 -10.18 -12.40
C THR A 376 5.70 -8.93 -11.71
N ASN A 377 7.03 -8.77 -11.56
CA ASN A 377 7.55 -7.44 -11.25
C ASN A 377 7.35 -6.55 -12.50
N ASP A 378 6.75 -5.38 -12.32
CA ASP A 378 6.63 -4.39 -13.38
C ASP A 378 7.88 -3.48 -13.48
N ASP A 379 8.77 -3.50 -12.49
CA ASP A 379 10.11 -2.90 -12.56
C ASP A 379 10.96 -3.53 -13.67
N PRO A 380 11.89 -2.77 -14.27
CA PRO A 380 12.83 -3.30 -15.25
C PRO A 380 13.88 -4.25 -14.63
N PRO A 381 14.48 -5.13 -15.45
CA PRO A 381 15.62 -5.92 -15.02
C PRO A 381 16.79 -5.01 -14.63
N LYS A 382 17.42 -5.30 -13.48
CA LYS A 382 18.62 -4.58 -13.03
C LYS A 382 19.68 -4.62 -14.13
N ARG A 383 20.28 -3.47 -14.45
CA ARG A 383 21.38 -3.37 -15.43
C ARG A 383 22.47 -4.40 -15.08
N PRO A 384 23.01 -5.14 -16.06
CA PRO A 384 24.06 -6.12 -15.79
C PRO A 384 25.34 -5.46 -15.28
N GLY A 385 26.15 -6.22 -14.55
CA GLY A 385 27.48 -5.79 -14.07
C GLY A 385 27.51 -4.74 -12.95
N GLN A 386 26.37 -4.19 -12.51
CA GLN A 386 26.34 -3.11 -11.52
C GLN A 386 26.77 -3.55 -10.11
N PHE A 387 27.51 -2.69 -9.41
CA PHE A 387 27.78 -2.86 -7.99
C PHE A 387 26.60 -2.42 -7.11
N SER A 388 26.28 -3.23 -6.11
CA SER A 388 25.33 -2.88 -5.05
C SER A 388 25.94 -1.93 -4.02
N TRP A 389 25.08 -1.25 -3.25
CA TRP A 389 25.48 -0.46 -2.07
C TRP A 389 26.37 -1.24 -1.08
N ALA A 390 26.09 -2.52 -0.84
CA ALA A 390 26.88 -3.36 0.05
C ALA A 390 28.29 -3.63 -0.51
N GLN A 391 28.42 -3.80 -1.84
CA GLN A 391 29.72 -3.91 -2.50
C GLN A 391 30.49 -2.60 -2.45
N LEU A 392 29.86 -1.45 -2.76
CA LEU A 392 30.53 -0.13 -2.66
C LEU A 392 30.97 0.17 -1.22
N GLN A 393 30.16 -0.15 -0.21
CA GLN A 393 30.54 0.02 1.19
C GLN A 393 31.75 -0.87 1.54
N LYS A 394 31.72 -2.16 1.19
CA LYS A 394 32.86 -3.07 1.41
C LYS A 394 34.12 -2.62 0.67
N MET A 395 34.00 -2.11 -0.56
CA MET A 395 35.10 -1.50 -1.31
C MET A 395 35.65 -0.27 -0.58
N THR A 396 34.78 0.63 -0.12
CA THR A 396 35.15 1.84 0.64
C THR A 396 35.94 1.49 1.90
N ASP A 397 35.49 0.49 2.66
CA ASP A 397 36.12 0.13 3.92
C ASP A 397 37.42 -0.68 3.70
N THR A 398 37.51 -1.45 2.61
CA THR A 398 38.78 -2.07 2.16
C THR A 398 39.77 -1.01 1.66
N HIS A 399 39.30 0.01 0.94
CA HIS A 399 40.11 1.10 0.38
C HIS A 399 40.76 1.93 1.48
N LYS A 400 40.01 2.31 2.52
CA LYS A 400 40.53 2.98 3.74
C LYS A 400 41.65 2.22 4.46
N MET A 401 41.74 0.90 4.27
CA MET A 401 42.78 0.05 4.88
C MET A 401 43.94 -0.25 3.91
N SER A 402 43.90 0.25 2.68
CA SER A 402 44.94 -0.03 1.68
C SER A 402 46.13 0.91 1.80
N ALA A 403 47.33 0.37 1.98
CA ALA A 403 48.57 1.13 1.93
C ALA A 403 48.96 1.61 0.51
N THR A 404 48.31 1.08 -0.55
CA THR A 404 48.66 1.38 -1.95
C THR A 404 47.92 2.58 -2.53
N CYS A 405 46.80 3.01 -1.94
CA CYS A 405 46.11 4.24 -2.33
C CYS A 405 46.15 5.26 -1.19
N ARG A 406 46.56 6.50 -1.51
CA ARG A 406 46.68 7.61 -0.55
C ARG A 406 45.54 8.61 -0.63
N TRP A 407 44.53 8.32 -1.44
CA TRP A 407 43.38 9.19 -1.66
C TRP A 407 42.53 9.30 -0.39
N GLN A 408 42.13 10.52 -0.03
CA GLN A 408 41.19 10.79 1.06
C GLN A 408 40.04 11.65 0.51
N PRO A 409 38.78 11.36 0.89
CA PRO A 409 37.58 11.97 0.32
C PRO A 409 37.37 13.42 0.73
#